data_AF-A0A423TWW2-F1
#
_entry.id   AF-A0A423TWW2-F1
#
_cell.length_a   1.000
_cell.length_b   1.000
_cell.length_c   1.000
_cell.angle_alpha   90.00
_cell.angle_beta   90.00
_cell.angle_gamma   90.00
#
_symmetry.space_group_name_H-M   'P 1'
#
loop_
_entity.id
_entity.type
_entity.pdbx_description
1 polymer ?
#
loop_
_entity_poly.entity_id
_entity_poly.type
_entity_poly.pdbx_seq_one_letter_code
_entity_poly.pdbx_strand_id
1 'polypeptide(L)'
;MSSYFVVSAQIILITLCLLTKTEAKFNAQKRSRSLVPTRPDSRLNCLLNDLLQFPGGSCITHQAVDAAFESALAARGILRGPVGEWEPEDIAPLGDVILDTARILARTYKLSAEEIWTLLPKVDVGETLVAKYCPDFASPMTCVPGRYRRHDGLCNNLRFPTWGATRTAFARLVPPAYSDGLGAPRVSRIPGGSLPNPRRVSSSIHRDKGYHDHAITLFGIAWGQFMDHDFTLTATPLDPLTRNEPEVCCHPPPGVPKDPHCLEITIPKDDRFYKLYGQSCLEFVRAFSGVRQDCKLGPRAPFNILAGVIDVNTVYGSTDKHARSLRSFRGGEMRMNNAFASLGLRALLPQKLDVPDEGCTRTSPHQYCFDAGEIRVNEQLILTTMHTLWFREHNRVAGRLANLNPHWDDETLYQEARRIIIAEVQHITFNEFLPLLLGKEVMAEYGLLPEKEVITTAMTPRRTPA
;
A
#
# COMPACT_ATOMS: atom_id res chain seq x y z
N MET A 1 9.81 -8.58 19.20
CA MET A 1 9.10 -8.56 17.89
C MET A 1 9.69 -7.56 16.88
N SER A 2 10.79 -6.85 17.20
CA SER A 2 11.34 -5.77 16.34
C SER A 2 12.19 -6.24 15.13
N SER A 3 12.59 -7.52 15.07
CA SER A 3 13.46 -8.03 14.00
C SER A 3 12.72 -8.49 12.72
N TYR A 4 11.38 -8.55 12.71
CA TYR A 4 10.61 -9.04 11.56
C TYR A 4 10.24 -7.93 10.56
N PHE A 5 10.19 -6.68 10.99
CA PHE A 5 9.79 -5.55 10.14
C PHE A 5 10.94 -5.02 9.27
N VAL A 6 12.19 -5.09 9.75
CA VAL A 6 13.38 -4.63 9.00
C VAL A 6 13.62 -5.46 7.73
N VAL A 7 13.26 -6.75 7.73
CA VAL A 7 13.39 -7.63 6.56
C VAL A 7 12.35 -7.31 5.49
N SER A 8 11.14 -6.88 5.87
CA SER A 8 10.11 -6.44 4.92
C SER A 8 10.50 -5.13 4.22
N ALA A 9 11.00 -4.13 4.96
CA ALA A 9 11.45 -2.86 4.37
C ALA A 9 12.63 -3.06 3.39
N GLN A 10 13.60 -3.92 3.73
CA GLN A 10 14.71 -4.25 2.83
C GLN A 10 14.24 -4.96 1.55
N ILE A 11 13.32 -5.93 1.65
CA ILE A 11 12.80 -6.64 0.47
C ILE A 11 11.97 -5.70 -0.42
N ILE A 12 11.18 -4.79 0.16
CA ILE A 12 10.34 -3.85 -0.58
C ILE A 12 11.20 -2.81 -1.34
N LEU A 13 12.19 -2.20 -0.68
CA LEU A 13 13.11 -1.24 -1.31
C LEU A 13 14.02 -1.87 -2.38
N ILE A 14 14.51 -3.10 -2.15
CA ILE A 14 15.31 -3.86 -3.12
C ILE A 14 14.44 -4.24 -4.34
N THR A 15 13.18 -4.62 -4.14
CA THR A 15 12.26 -4.99 -5.23
C THR A 15 11.83 -3.78 -6.07
N LEU A 16 11.63 -2.62 -5.44
CA LEU A 16 11.30 -1.36 -6.13
C LEU A 16 12.48 -0.84 -6.99
N CYS A 17 13.72 -1.01 -6.54
CA CYS A 17 14.89 -0.50 -7.27
C CYS A 17 15.37 -1.42 -8.40
N LEU A 18 15.35 -2.76 -8.20
CA LEU A 18 15.90 -3.73 -9.16
C LEU A 18 15.09 -3.91 -10.46
N LEU A 19 13.90 -3.31 -10.58
CA LEU A 19 12.98 -3.63 -11.68
C LEU A 19 12.65 -2.45 -12.61
N THR A 20 13.19 -1.27 -12.33
CA THR A 20 13.04 -0.07 -13.19
C THR A 20 13.63 -0.24 -14.62
N LYS A 21 14.36 -1.33 -14.89
CA LYS A 21 14.87 -1.69 -16.24
C LYS A 21 14.53 -3.11 -16.75
N THR A 22 14.05 -4.05 -15.95
CA THR A 22 13.55 -5.34 -16.51
C THR A 22 12.29 -5.12 -17.35
N GLU A 23 11.46 -4.13 -16.99
CA GLU A 23 10.36 -3.66 -17.85
C GLU A 23 10.84 -3.09 -19.19
N ALA A 24 12.04 -2.47 -19.22
CA ALA A 24 12.61 -1.90 -20.45
C ALA A 24 13.17 -2.98 -21.39
N LYS A 25 13.69 -4.10 -20.87
CA LYS A 25 14.15 -5.24 -21.69
C LYS A 25 13.00 -6.15 -22.15
N PHE A 26 11.94 -6.32 -21.36
CA PHE A 26 10.76 -7.10 -21.77
C PHE A 26 9.88 -6.37 -22.81
N ASN A 27 9.82 -5.03 -22.77
CA ASN A 27 9.06 -4.24 -23.75
C ASN A 27 9.79 -3.95 -25.06
N ALA A 28 11.07 -4.28 -25.19
CA ALA A 28 11.84 -4.04 -26.42
C ALA A 28 11.51 -5.01 -27.57
N GLN A 29 10.69 -6.05 -27.34
CA GLN A 29 10.41 -7.09 -28.33
C GLN A 29 8.96 -7.11 -28.87
N LYS A 30 8.17 -6.04 -28.68
CA LYS A 30 6.88 -5.87 -29.36
C LYS A 30 6.76 -4.49 -29.99
N ARG A 31 7.30 -4.34 -31.20
CA ARG A 31 7.00 -3.19 -32.06
C ARG A 31 5.61 -3.36 -32.70
N SER A 32 4.72 -2.44 -32.34
CA SER A 32 3.80 -1.71 -33.24
C SER A 32 2.93 -2.52 -34.23
N ARG A 33 1.67 -2.77 -33.85
CA ARG A 33 0.53 -2.48 -34.72
C ARG A 33 -0.55 -1.75 -33.93
N SER A 34 -0.79 -0.51 -34.33
CA SER A 34 -2.00 0.25 -34.02
C SER A 34 -3.21 -0.51 -34.57
N LEU A 35 -4.07 -1.01 -33.70
CA LEU A 35 -5.40 -1.46 -34.05
C LEU A 35 -6.40 -0.54 -33.35
N VAL A 36 -7.00 0.32 -34.15
CA VAL A 36 -8.25 1.01 -33.81
C VAL A 36 -9.29 -0.08 -33.49
N PRO A 37 -10.02 -0.04 -32.36
CA PRO A 37 -11.04 -1.04 -32.08
C PRO A 37 -12.18 -0.88 -33.10
N THR A 38 -12.29 -1.81 -34.04
CA THR A 38 -13.50 -2.02 -34.81
C THR A 38 -14.53 -2.70 -33.92
N ARG A 39 -15.77 -2.17 -33.90
CA ARG A 39 -16.93 -2.73 -33.17
C ARG A 39 -17.04 -4.26 -33.39
N PRO A 40 -17.27 -5.07 -32.34
CA PRO A 40 -17.51 -6.51 -32.52
C PRO A 40 -18.85 -6.76 -33.22
N ASP A 41 -18.85 -7.77 -34.07
CA ASP A 41 -19.99 -8.30 -34.81
C ASP A 41 -21.03 -8.90 -33.85
N SER A 42 -22.31 -8.66 -34.12
CA SER A 42 -23.44 -8.78 -33.20
C SER A 42 -24.00 -10.20 -33.00
N ARG A 43 -23.16 -11.24 -33.16
CA ARG A 43 -23.64 -12.64 -33.09
C ARG A 43 -23.01 -13.50 -32.00
N LEU A 44 -22.03 -12.98 -31.27
CA LEU A 44 -21.54 -13.55 -30.01
C LEU A 44 -21.08 -12.39 -29.08
N ASN A 45 -21.84 -12.11 -28.01
CA ASN A 45 -21.52 -11.11 -26.98
C ASN A 45 -20.35 -11.55 -26.08
N CYS A 46 -19.22 -11.93 -26.67
CA CYS A 46 -18.04 -12.41 -25.97
C CYS A 46 -17.17 -11.23 -25.53
N LEU A 47 -16.90 -11.15 -24.22
CA LEU A 47 -16.05 -10.12 -23.61
C LEU A 47 -14.55 -10.31 -23.86
N LEU A 48 -14.17 -11.41 -24.51
CA LEU A 48 -12.84 -11.69 -25.01
C LEU A 48 -12.97 -11.88 -26.53
N ASN A 49 -12.28 -11.03 -27.32
CA ASN A 49 -12.24 -11.15 -28.78
C ASN A 49 -12.01 -12.61 -29.22
N ASP A 50 -12.59 -12.98 -30.37
CA ASP A 50 -12.70 -14.34 -30.96
C ASP A 50 -11.44 -15.24 -30.98
N LEU A 51 -10.27 -14.72 -30.61
CA LEU A 51 -8.99 -15.42 -30.54
C LEU A 51 -8.72 -16.12 -29.18
N LEU A 52 -9.61 -15.96 -28.17
CA LEU A 52 -9.47 -16.54 -26.83
C LEU A 52 -10.71 -17.36 -26.44
N GLN A 53 -11.24 -18.14 -27.38
CA GLN A 53 -12.32 -19.09 -27.10
C GLN A 53 -11.82 -20.16 -26.10
N PHE A 54 -12.55 -20.35 -25.00
CA PHE A 54 -12.28 -21.43 -24.05
C PHE A 54 -12.51 -22.79 -24.75
N PRO A 55 -11.88 -23.89 -24.28
CA PRO A 55 -12.08 -25.21 -24.86
C PRO A 55 -13.58 -25.56 -24.93
N GLY A 56 -14.14 -25.65 -26.13
CA GLY A 56 -15.57 -25.90 -26.37
C GLY A 56 -16.38 -24.71 -26.94
N GLY A 57 -15.75 -23.60 -27.31
CA GLY A 57 -16.44 -22.46 -27.96
C GLY A 57 -17.28 -21.61 -27.00
N SER A 58 -17.10 -21.78 -25.69
CA SER A 58 -17.72 -20.93 -24.68
C SER A 58 -16.92 -19.64 -24.52
N CYS A 59 -17.61 -18.54 -24.23
CA CYS A 59 -17.00 -17.26 -23.90
C CYS A 59 -17.72 -16.64 -22.69
N ILE A 60 -17.01 -15.77 -21.98
CA ILE A 60 -17.60 -15.00 -20.87
C ILE A 60 -18.38 -13.84 -21.49
N THR A 61 -19.69 -13.80 -21.23
CA THR A 61 -20.60 -12.74 -21.70
C THR A 61 -20.89 -11.74 -20.58
N HIS A 62 -21.42 -10.57 -20.92
CA HIS A 62 -21.85 -9.57 -19.92
C HIS A 62 -22.87 -10.19 -18.95
N GLN A 63 -23.82 -10.96 -19.49
CA GLN A 63 -24.82 -11.68 -18.69
C GLN A 63 -24.20 -12.69 -17.72
N ALA A 64 -23.14 -13.41 -18.15
CA ALA A 64 -22.44 -14.34 -17.27
C ALA A 64 -21.71 -13.61 -16.14
N VAL A 65 -21.12 -12.44 -16.42
CA VAL A 65 -20.50 -11.58 -15.39
C VAL A 65 -21.56 -11.06 -14.43
N ASP A 66 -22.67 -10.53 -14.93
CA ASP A 66 -23.77 -10.00 -14.11
C ASP A 66 -24.37 -11.08 -13.20
N ALA A 67 -24.68 -12.26 -13.73
CA ALA A 67 -25.22 -13.36 -12.94
C ALA A 67 -24.23 -13.84 -11.85
N ALA A 68 -22.94 -13.88 -12.17
CA ALA A 68 -21.90 -14.21 -11.20
C ALA A 68 -21.75 -13.13 -10.13
N PHE A 69 -21.83 -11.85 -10.50
CA PHE A 69 -21.76 -10.71 -9.59
C PHE A 69 -22.98 -10.65 -8.66
N GLU A 70 -24.19 -10.84 -9.18
CA GLU A 70 -25.42 -10.92 -8.37
C GLU A 70 -25.36 -12.08 -7.36
N SER A 71 -24.86 -13.24 -7.80
CA SER A 71 -24.67 -14.39 -6.92
C SER A 71 -23.65 -14.11 -5.80
N ALA A 72 -22.55 -13.42 -6.12
CA ALA A 72 -21.55 -13.02 -5.14
C ALA A 72 -22.11 -11.96 -4.16
N LEU A 73 -22.87 -10.99 -4.66
CA LEU A 73 -23.53 -9.96 -3.85
C LEU A 73 -24.56 -10.59 -2.91
N ALA A 74 -25.36 -11.54 -3.39
CA ALA A 74 -26.33 -12.26 -2.57
C ALA A 74 -25.67 -13.06 -1.44
N ALA A 75 -24.46 -13.60 -1.67
CA ALA A 75 -23.71 -14.35 -0.66
C ALA A 75 -23.03 -13.46 0.39
N ARG A 76 -22.62 -12.23 0.02
CA ARG A 76 -21.89 -11.30 0.90
C ARG A 76 -22.79 -10.25 1.56
N GLY A 77 -23.99 -10.04 1.04
CA GLY A 77 -24.92 -9.02 1.51
C GLY A 77 -24.80 -7.70 0.74
N ILE A 78 -25.55 -6.71 1.19
CA ILE A 78 -25.65 -5.41 0.52
C ILE A 78 -24.36 -4.62 0.70
N LEU A 79 -23.75 -4.20 -0.41
CA LEU A 79 -22.68 -3.23 -0.41
C LEU A 79 -23.21 -1.87 0.00
N ARG A 80 -22.62 -1.28 1.03
CA ARG A 80 -22.86 0.12 1.40
C ARG A 80 -21.79 0.96 0.73
N GLY A 81 -22.22 2.04 0.07
CA GLY A 81 -21.29 3.08 -0.37
C GLY A 81 -20.74 3.84 0.83
N PRO A 82 -19.64 4.59 0.66
CA PRO A 82 -19.00 5.31 1.76
C PRO A 82 -19.90 6.43 2.28
N VAL A 83 -19.74 6.76 3.56
CA VAL A 83 -20.25 8.01 4.14
C VAL A 83 -19.13 9.05 4.09
N GLY A 84 -18.92 9.63 2.91
CA GLY A 84 -17.83 10.59 2.65
C GLY A 84 -16.72 10.00 1.80
N GLU A 85 -15.48 10.03 2.30
CA GLU A 85 -14.34 9.42 1.61
C GLU A 85 -14.38 7.89 1.75
N TRP A 86 -13.85 7.17 0.75
CA TRP A 86 -13.72 5.72 0.80
C TRP A 86 -12.69 5.31 1.85
N GLU A 87 -13.14 4.61 2.89
CA GLU A 87 -12.27 3.99 3.89
C GLU A 87 -11.99 2.52 3.51
N PRO A 88 -10.94 1.89 4.07
CA PRO A 88 -10.62 0.49 3.78
C PRO A 88 -11.80 -0.48 3.98
N GLU A 89 -12.63 -0.23 4.99
CA GLU A 89 -13.82 -1.02 5.36
C GLU A 89 -14.95 -0.88 4.34
N ASP A 90 -14.99 0.20 3.55
CA ASP A 90 -15.95 0.38 2.45
C ASP A 90 -15.47 -0.34 1.17
N ILE A 91 -14.16 -0.40 0.97
CA ILE A 91 -13.53 -0.99 -0.23
C ILE A 91 -13.50 -2.51 -0.15
N ALA A 92 -13.17 -3.06 1.02
CA ALA A 92 -12.94 -4.48 1.21
C ALA A 92 -14.15 -5.37 0.84
N PRO A 93 -15.40 -5.02 1.21
CA PRO A 93 -16.57 -5.80 0.81
C PRO A 93 -16.73 -5.90 -0.71
N LEU A 94 -16.53 -4.80 -1.44
CA LEU A 94 -16.59 -4.80 -2.90
C LEU A 94 -15.46 -5.63 -3.51
N GLY A 95 -14.23 -5.51 -2.99
CA GLY A 95 -13.10 -6.32 -3.43
C GLY A 95 -13.30 -7.83 -3.18
N ASP A 96 -14.02 -8.19 -2.13
CA ASP A 96 -14.43 -9.58 -1.85
C ASP A 96 -15.54 -10.07 -2.79
N VAL A 97 -16.54 -9.24 -3.12
CA VAL A 97 -17.58 -9.57 -4.12
C VAL A 97 -16.97 -9.75 -5.51
N ILE A 98 -16.04 -8.90 -5.92
CA ILE A 98 -15.31 -9.03 -7.19
C ILE A 98 -14.48 -10.32 -7.22
N LEU A 99 -13.81 -10.65 -6.11
CA LEU A 99 -13.06 -11.90 -5.97
C LEU A 99 -13.97 -13.14 -6.07
N ASP A 100 -15.15 -13.10 -5.44
CA ASP A 100 -16.11 -14.19 -5.50
C ASP A 100 -16.75 -14.33 -6.89
N THR A 101 -16.95 -13.20 -7.59
CA THR A 101 -17.38 -13.18 -8.99
C THR A 101 -16.35 -13.88 -9.88
N ALA A 102 -15.06 -13.55 -9.71
CA ALA A 102 -13.96 -14.24 -10.38
C ALA A 102 -13.93 -15.74 -10.05
N ARG A 103 -14.25 -16.13 -8.80
CA ARG A 103 -14.34 -17.52 -8.37
C ARG A 103 -15.48 -18.29 -9.04
N ILE A 104 -16.66 -17.67 -9.15
CA ILE A 104 -17.83 -18.28 -9.80
C ILE A 104 -17.51 -18.50 -11.28
N LEU A 105 -17.00 -17.49 -11.99
CA LEU A 105 -16.61 -17.62 -13.39
C LEU A 105 -15.52 -18.67 -13.59
N ALA A 106 -14.48 -18.68 -12.73
CA ALA A 106 -13.42 -19.67 -12.81
C ALA A 106 -13.95 -21.12 -12.70
N ARG A 107 -14.94 -21.37 -11.83
CA ARG A 107 -15.57 -22.68 -11.68
C ARG A 107 -16.47 -23.02 -12.87
N THR A 108 -17.33 -22.09 -13.29
CA THR A 108 -18.27 -22.28 -14.40
C THR A 108 -17.56 -22.61 -15.70
N TYR A 109 -16.46 -21.91 -15.98
CA TYR A 109 -15.66 -22.09 -17.20
C TYR A 109 -14.45 -23.02 -17.02
N LYS A 110 -14.29 -23.64 -15.83
CA LYS A 110 -13.20 -24.56 -15.48
C LYS A 110 -11.80 -24.00 -15.76
N LEU A 111 -11.59 -22.73 -15.41
CA LEU A 111 -10.34 -22.02 -15.65
C LEU A 111 -9.21 -22.54 -14.77
N SER A 112 -8.04 -22.74 -15.36
CA SER A 112 -6.79 -22.96 -14.65
C SER A 112 -6.31 -21.71 -13.92
N ALA A 113 -5.39 -21.86 -12.97
CA ALA A 113 -4.79 -20.71 -12.27
C ALA A 113 -4.11 -19.70 -13.22
N GLU A 114 -3.52 -20.19 -14.31
CA GLU A 114 -2.92 -19.34 -15.34
C GLU A 114 -3.99 -18.55 -16.10
N GLU A 115 -5.08 -19.18 -16.51
CA GLU A 115 -6.21 -18.52 -17.18
C GLU A 115 -6.91 -17.51 -16.27
N ILE A 116 -7.08 -17.82 -14.98
CA ILE A 116 -7.62 -16.89 -13.98
C ILE A 116 -6.79 -15.61 -13.93
N TRP A 117 -5.46 -15.72 -13.95
CA TRP A 117 -4.57 -14.56 -13.91
C TRP A 117 -4.48 -13.81 -15.25
N THR A 118 -4.52 -14.51 -16.38
CA THR A 118 -4.23 -13.92 -17.70
C THR A 118 -5.47 -13.51 -18.50
N LEU A 119 -6.62 -14.12 -18.24
CA LEU A 119 -7.86 -13.91 -18.99
C LEU A 119 -8.89 -13.07 -18.23
N LEU A 120 -9.17 -13.37 -16.95
CA LEU A 120 -10.17 -12.62 -16.18
C LEU A 120 -9.89 -11.10 -16.12
N PRO A 121 -8.63 -10.63 -15.97
CA PRO A 121 -8.38 -9.18 -15.97
C PRO A 121 -8.59 -8.49 -17.33
N LYS A 122 -8.77 -9.25 -18.40
CA LYS A 122 -9.06 -8.74 -19.76
C LYS A 122 -10.55 -8.72 -20.08
N VAL A 123 -11.39 -9.33 -19.24
CA VAL A 123 -12.85 -9.27 -19.38
C VAL A 123 -13.27 -7.82 -19.16
N ASP A 124 -13.90 -7.21 -20.16
CA ASP A 124 -14.44 -5.86 -20.03
C ASP A 124 -15.68 -5.88 -19.12
N VAL A 125 -15.62 -5.13 -18.02
CA VAL A 125 -16.68 -5.03 -17.03
C VAL A 125 -17.43 -3.69 -17.13
N GLY A 126 -17.04 -2.80 -18.05
CA GLY A 126 -17.58 -1.44 -18.16
C GLY A 126 -19.08 -1.37 -18.47
N GLU A 127 -19.61 -2.39 -19.15
CA GLU A 127 -21.03 -2.52 -19.50
C GLU A 127 -21.75 -3.62 -18.67
N THR A 128 -21.23 -3.92 -17.48
CA THR A 128 -21.78 -4.91 -16.54
C THR A 128 -22.23 -4.23 -15.24
N LEU A 129 -22.93 -4.96 -14.38
CA LEU A 129 -23.32 -4.52 -13.03
C LEU A 129 -22.11 -4.13 -12.18
N VAL A 130 -20.94 -4.76 -12.41
CA VAL A 130 -19.69 -4.43 -11.70
C VAL A 130 -19.36 -2.94 -11.82
N ALA A 131 -19.51 -2.36 -13.01
CA ALA A 131 -19.20 -0.95 -13.27
C ALA A 131 -20.08 0.00 -12.42
N LYS A 132 -21.33 -0.38 -12.11
CA LYS A 132 -22.23 0.44 -11.28
C LYS A 132 -21.77 0.56 -9.83
N TYR A 133 -20.98 -0.39 -9.35
CA TYR A 133 -20.41 -0.39 -8.00
C TYR A 133 -18.94 0.05 -7.99
N CYS A 134 -18.34 0.31 -9.15
CA CYS A 134 -16.93 0.66 -9.23
C CYS A 134 -16.69 2.06 -8.66
N PRO A 135 -15.80 2.22 -7.67
CA PRO A 135 -15.57 3.52 -7.05
C PRO A 135 -14.86 4.48 -8.00
N ASP A 136 -15.07 5.78 -7.81
CA ASP A 136 -14.48 6.83 -8.65
C ASP A 136 -12.94 6.75 -8.70
N PHE A 137 -12.29 6.40 -7.58
CA PHE A 137 -10.83 6.27 -7.52
C PHE A 137 -10.28 5.08 -8.33
N ALA A 138 -11.12 4.08 -8.63
CA ALA A 138 -10.77 2.93 -9.46
C ALA A 138 -11.28 3.05 -10.90
N SER A 139 -12.10 4.06 -11.19
CA SER A 139 -12.73 4.27 -12.49
C SER A 139 -11.87 5.19 -13.38
N PRO A 140 -12.09 5.18 -14.71
CA PRO A 140 -11.42 6.10 -15.61
C PRO A 140 -11.67 7.57 -15.22
N MET A 141 -10.59 8.34 -15.06
CA MET A 141 -10.68 9.76 -14.71
C MET A 141 -9.76 10.60 -15.60
N THR A 142 -10.04 11.90 -15.67
CA THR A 142 -9.20 12.89 -16.36
C THR A 142 -8.56 13.83 -15.36
N CYS A 143 -7.27 14.11 -15.52
CA CYS A 143 -6.52 15.00 -14.63
C CYS A 143 -6.33 16.38 -15.23
N VAL A 144 -6.46 17.40 -14.37
CA VAL A 144 -5.99 18.75 -14.65
C VAL A 144 -4.62 18.92 -13.97
N PRO A 145 -3.55 19.25 -14.72
CA PRO A 145 -2.24 19.49 -14.13
C PRO A 145 -2.29 20.64 -13.11
N GLY A 146 -1.78 20.38 -11.91
CA GLY A 146 -1.61 21.38 -10.84
C GLY A 146 -0.14 21.69 -10.57
N ARG A 147 0.12 22.80 -9.86
CA ARG A 147 1.48 23.18 -9.44
C ARG A 147 2.06 22.24 -8.37
N TYR A 148 1.21 21.76 -7.47
CA TYR A 148 1.60 20.96 -6.30
C TYR A 148 1.05 19.53 -6.41
N ARG A 149 1.73 18.60 -5.73
CA ARG A 149 1.28 17.20 -5.64
C ARG A 149 0.02 17.11 -4.78
N ARG A 150 -0.93 16.27 -5.17
CA ARG A 150 -2.06 15.91 -4.31
C ARG A 150 -1.60 15.01 -3.16
N HIS A 151 -2.33 14.99 -2.05
CA HIS A 151 -2.03 14.09 -0.92
C HIS A 151 -2.41 12.63 -1.22
N ASP A 152 -3.45 12.42 -2.04
CA ASP A 152 -3.92 11.09 -2.43
C ASP A 152 -3.08 10.41 -3.53
N GLY A 153 -2.01 11.06 -4.01
CA GLY A 153 -1.17 10.57 -5.10
C GLY A 153 -1.81 10.60 -6.49
N LEU A 154 -3.08 11.01 -6.62
CA LEU A 154 -3.75 11.10 -7.92
C LEU A 154 -3.08 12.14 -8.81
N CYS A 155 -3.22 11.95 -10.12
CA CYS A 155 -2.72 12.85 -11.15
C CYS A 155 -1.21 13.07 -11.16
N ASN A 156 -0.44 12.22 -10.47
CA ASN A 156 1.01 12.18 -10.64
C ASN A 156 1.40 11.82 -12.08
N ASN A 157 0.67 10.86 -12.64
CA ASN A 157 0.77 10.47 -14.04
C ASN A 157 -0.50 10.93 -14.80
N LEU A 158 -0.35 11.89 -15.71
CA LEU A 158 -1.49 12.46 -16.45
C LEU A 158 -2.16 11.47 -17.43
N ARG A 159 -1.43 10.43 -17.85
CA ARG A 159 -1.96 9.38 -18.73
C ARG A 159 -2.62 8.25 -17.96
N PHE A 160 -2.10 7.93 -16.77
CA PHE A 160 -2.63 6.92 -15.87
C PHE A 160 -2.85 7.54 -14.48
N PRO A 161 -3.91 8.34 -14.30
CA PRO A 161 -4.13 9.17 -13.10
C PRO A 161 -4.03 8.49 -11.75
N THR A 162 -4.34 7.20 -11.69
CA THR A 162 -4.43 6.40 -10.45
C THR A 162 -3.13 5.67 -10.12
N TRP A 163 -2.11 5.74 -10.98
CA TRP A 163 -0.83 5.08 -10.74
C TRP A 163 -0.10 5.71 -9.56
N GLY A 164 0.13 4.91 -8.50
CA GLY A 164 0.73 5.36 -7.25
C GLY A 164 -0.23 6.12 -6.33
N ALA A 165 -1.53 6.15 -6.62
CA ALA A 165 -2.52 6.76 -5.74
C ALA A 165 -2.87 5.85 -4.56
N THR A 166 -3.28 6.44 -3.45
CA THR A 166 -3.81 5.69 -2.30
C THR A 166 -5.09 4.94 -2.68
N ARG A 167 -5.40 3.88 -1.93
CA ARG A 167 -6.55 2.97 -2.10
C ARG A 167 -6.49 2.11 -3.36
N THR A 168 -5.39 2.13 -4.09
CA THR A 168 -5.20 1.31 -5.28
C THR A 168 -4.53 -0.03 -4.95
N ALA A 169 -4.93 -1.07 -5.67
CA ALA A 169 -4.35 -2.39 -5.55
C ALA A 169 -2.85 -2.39 -5.88
N PHE A 170 -2.04 -3.13 -5.11
CA PHE A 170 -0.61 -3.24 -5.39
C PHE A 170 -0.35 -3.81 -6.79
N ALA A 171 0.65 -3.24 -7.47
CA ALA A 171 1.15 -3.79 -8.71
C ALA A 171 1.69 -5.22 -8.49
N ARG A 172 1.46 -6.10 -9.47
CA ARG A 172 1.97 -7.48 -9.44
C ARG A 172 3.06 -7.65 -10.50
N LEU A 173 4.28 -7.80 -10.02
CA LEU A 173 5.46 -8.06 -10.86
C LEU A 173 5.53 -9.52 -11.31
N VAL A 174 4.96 -10.43 -10.51
CA VAL A 174 4.84 -11.86 -10.82
C VAL A 174 3.42 -12.35 -10.54
N PRO A 175 2.97 -13.42 -11.22
CA PRO A 175 1.66 -14.01 -10.95
C PRO A 175 1.50 -14.41 -9.47
N PRO A 176 0.33 -14.20 -8.86
CA PRO A 176 0.08 -14.61 -7.48
C PRO A 176 0.04 -16.14 -7.35
N ALA A 177 0.58 -16.67 -6.26
CA ALA A 177 0.65 -18.11 -5.98
C ALA A 177 -0.33 -18.52 -4.87
N TYR A 178 -1.63 -18.47 -5.17
CA TYR A 178 -2.69 -19.00 -4.30
C TYR A 178 -2.95 -20.48 -4.57
N SER A 179 -3.39 -21.25 -3.56
CA SER A 179 -3.64 -22.69 -3.72
C SER A 179 -4.83 -22.99 -4.64
N ASP A 180 -5.78 -22.07 -4.75
CA ASP A 180 -6.95 -22.10 -5.64
C ASP A 180 -6.78 -21.19 -6.88
N GLY A 181 -5.59 -20.60 -7.08
CA GLY A 181 -5.33 -19.61 -8.13
C GLY A 181 -6.01 -18.24 -7.92
N LEU A 182 -6.82 -18.06 -6.88
CA LEU A 182 -7.63 -16.85 -6.66
C LEU A 182 -7.26 -16.14 -5.37
N GLY A 183 -7.35 -16.81 -4.23
CA GLY A 183 -7.20 -16.14 -2.94
C GLY A 183 -7.05 -17.06 -1.75
N ALA A 184 -7.09 -18.38 -1.89
CA ALA A 184 -6.80 -19.27 -0.78
C ALA A 184 -5.30 -19.26 -0.43
N PRO A 185 -4.92 -19.23 0.87
CA PRO A 185 -3.52 -19.33 1.27
C PRO A 185 -2.81 -20.50 0.62
N ARG A 186 -1.53 -20.34 0.30
CA ARG A 186 -0.74 -21.40 -0.29
C ARG A 186 -0.55 -22.53 0.72
N VAL A 187 -0.81 -23.77 0.31
CA VAL A 187 -0.76 -24.94 1.20
C VAL A 187 0.51 -25.78 1.02
N SER A 188 1.01 -25.90 -0.22
CA SER A 188 2.19 -26.71 -0.52
C SER A 188 2.91 -26.22 -1.78
N ARG A 189 4.10 -26.77 -2.03
CA ARG A 189 4.79 -26.70 -3.32
C ARG A 189 4.73 -28.02 -4.09
N ILE A 190 4.64 -29.14 -3.35
CA ILE A 190 4.63 -30.50 -3.89
C ILE A 190 3.28 -31.15 -3.58
N PRO A 191 2.77 -32.04 -4.47
CA PRO A 191 1.58 -32.83 -4.19
C PRO A 191 1.72 -33.61 -2.88
N GLY A 192 0.71 -33.55 -2.01
CA GLY A 192 0.69 -34.25 -0.72
C GLY A 192 1.58 -33.66 0.38
N GLY A 193 2.34 -32.59 0.11
CA GLY A 193 3.15 -31.90 1.12
C GLY A 193 2.40 -30.77 1.85
N SER A 194 3.05 -30.17 2.84
CA SER A 194 2.60 -28.95 3.51
C SER A 194 3.75 -27.93 3.60
N LEU A 195 3.41 -26.63 3.56
CA LEU A 195 4.38 -25.59 3.89
C LEU A 195 4.73 -25.64 5.38
N PRO A 196 5.98 -25.33 5.75
CA PRO A 196 6.38 -25.31 7.15
C PRO A 196 5.64 -24.21 7.90
N ASN A 197 5.30 -24.48 9.15
CA ASN A 197 4.69 -23.50 10.04
C ASN A 197 5.58 -22.24 10.17
N PRO A 198 5.04 -21.01 10.02
CA PRO A 198 5.84 -19.78 10.06
C PRO A 198 6.62 -19.59 11.37
N ARG A 199 6.02 -19.94 12.52
CA ARG A 199 6.69 -19.84 13.81
C ARG A 199 7.85 -20.84 13.93
N ARG A 200 7.70 -22.05 13.38
CA ARG A 200 8.80 -23.03 13.32
C ARG A 200 9.97 -22.53 12.46
N VAL A 201 9.67 -21.91 11.32
CA VAL A 201 10.69 -21.28 10.45
C VAL A 201 11.39 -20.15 11.19
N SER A 202 10.61 -19.26 11.83
CA SER A 202 11.09 -18.16 12.69
C SER A 202 12.09 -18.65 13.74
N SER A 203 11.71 -19.63 14.58
CA SER A 203 12.55 -20.11 15.69
C SER A 203 13.74 -20.95 15.23
N SER A 204 13.66 -21.57 14.05
CA SER A 204 14.74 -22.42 13.53
C SER A 204 15.79 -21.62 12.76
N ILE A 205 15.37 -20.66 11.93
CA ILE A 205 16.22 -19.94 10.97
C ILE A 205 16.65 -18.56 11.51
N HIS A 206 15.71 -17.77 12.03
CA HIS A 206 15.95 -16.38 12.46
C HIS A 206 16.43 -16.33 13.91
N ARG A 207 17.55 -17.02 14.19
CA ARG A 207 18.15 -17.03 15.52
C ARG A 207 18.91 -15.74 15.77
N ASP A 208 18.71 -15.17 16.95
CA ASP A 208 19.54 -14.07 17.41
C ASP A 208 20.95 -14.60 17.71
N LYS A 209 21.93 -14.12 16.94
CA LYS A 209 23.34 -14.47 17.07
C LYS A 209 24.17 -13.32 17.65
N GLY A 210 23.56 -12.16 17.93
CA GLY A 210 24.24 -10.99 18.48
C GLY A 210 25.32 -10.38 17.58
N TYR A 211 25.26 -10.58 16.26
CA TYR A 211 26.20 -9.93 15.36
C TYR A 211 25.93 -8.42 15.29
N HIS A 212 26.97 -7.62 15.44
CA HIS A 212 26.93 -6.18 15.29
C HIS A 212 27.72 -5.78 14.06
N ASP A 213 27.11 -5.00 13.18
CA ASP A 213 27.75 -4.39 12.03
C ASP A 213 28.14 -2.94 12.35
N HIS A 214 29.32 -2.52 11.87
CA HIS A 214 29.84 -1.17 12.02
C HIS A 214 29.82 -0.37 10.71
N ALA A 215 29.39 -0.97 9.60
CA ALA A 215 29.32 -0.32 8.30
C ALA A 215 28.11 0.63 8.17
N ILE A 216 27.05 0.44 8.97
CA ILE A 216 25.80 1.20 8.91
C ILE A 216 25.43 1.68 10.31
N THR A 217 25.10 2.96 10.46
CA THR A 217 24.59 3.50 11.72
C THR A 217 23.12 3.12 11.91
N LEU A 218 22.61 3.19 13.15
CA LEU A 218 21.19 2.93 13.43
C LEU A 218 20.25 3.85 12.61
N PHE A 219 20.73 5.01 12.18
CA PHE A 219 20.00 5.91 11.28
C PHE A 219 19.67 5.25 9.94
N GLY A 220 20.53 4.38 9.40
CA GLY A 220 20.22 3.65 8.15
C GLY A 220 19.00 2.74 8.30
N ILE A 221 18.85 2.06 9.44
CA ILE A 221 17.68 1.22 9.73
C ILE A 221 16.44 2.09 9.89
N ALA A 222 16.54 3.19 10.65
CA ALA A 222 15.44 4.13 10.84
C ALA A 222 15.00 4.81 9.55
N TRP A 223 15.94 5.17 8.66
CA TRP A 223 15.65 5.75 7.35
C TRP A 223 14.90 4.75 6.47
N GLY A 224 15.34 3.49 6.44
CA GLY A 224 14.65 2.43 5.71
C GLY A 224 13.19 2.26 6.14
N GLN A 225 12.93 2.26 7.45
CA GLN A 225 11.56 2.20 7.99
C GLN A 225 10.77 3.48 7.68
N PHE A 226 11.37 4.66 7.85
CA PHE A 226 10.74 5.93 7.52
C PHE A 226 10.32 5.99 6.04
N MET A 227 11.13 5.45 5.13
CA MET A 227 10.78 5.37 3.71
C MET A 227 9.71 4.31 3.43
N ASP A 228 9.75 3.12 4.06
CA ASP A 228 8.67 2.13 3.96
C ASP A 228 7.30 2.74 4.33
N HIS A 229 7.29 3.55 5.40
CA HIS A 229 6.09 4.23 5.87
C HIS A 229 5.70 5.44 5.01
N ASP A 230 6.52 5.82 4.03
CA ASP A 230 6.19 6.88 3.08
C ASP A 230 5.27 6.37 1.97
N PHE A 231 5.56 5.17 1.44
CA PHE A 231 4.92 4.70 0.22
C PHE A 231 4.11 3.41 0.38
N THR A 232 4.18 2.70 1.51
CA THR A 232 3.46 1.43 1.71
C THR A 232 2.78 1.30 3.06
N LEU A 233 1.48 1.03 3.04
CA LEU A 233 0.73 0.46 4.15
C LEU A 233 -0.40 -0.39 3.58
N THR A 234 -0.43 -1.68 3.95
CA THR A 234 -1.46 -2.59 3.44
C THR A 234 -2.73 -2.48 4.29
N ALA A 235 -3.89 -2.37 3.63
CA ALA A 235 -5.18 -2.40 4.32
C ALA A 235 -5.46 -3.75 5.01
N THR A 236 -5.79 -3.71 6.30
CA THR A 236 -6.20 -4.87 7.12
C THR A 236 -7.52 -4.55 7.86
N PRO A 237 -8.25 -5.57 8.35
CA PRO A 237 -9.38 -5.34 9.24
C PRO A 237 -8.94 -4.62 10.52
N LEU A 238 -9.68 -3.60 10.91
CA LEU A 238 -9.47 -2.84 12.15
C LEU A 238 -10.70 -2.94 13.06
N ASP A 239 -10.47 -2.90 14.37
CA ASP A 239 -11.54 -2.76 15.36
C ASP A 239 -12.18 -1.36 15.24
N PRO A 240 -13.52 -1.24 15.14
CA PRO A 240 -14.18 0.06 14.90
C PRO A 240 -13.97 1.12 16.00
N LEU A 241 -13.61 0.71 17.21
CA LEU A 241 -13.41 1.63 18.34
C LEU A 241 -11.95 2.03 18.49
N THR A 242 -11.05 1.05 18.49
CA THR A 242 -9.62 1.26 18.76
C THR A 242 -8.81 1.53 17.51
N ARG A 243 -9.35 1.21 16.32
CA ARG A 243 -8.67 1.27 15.02
C ARG A 243 -7.36 0.46 14.97
N ASN A 244 -7.20 -0.50 15.87
CA ASN A 244 -6.09 -1.45 15.85
C ASN A 244 -6.55 -2.78 15.23
N GLU A 245 -5.61 -3.59 14.77
CA GLU A 245 -5.93 -4.93 14.25
C GLU A 245 -6.57 -5.77 15.37
N PRO A 246 -7.65 -6.52 15.08
CA PRO A 246 -8.40 -7.22 16.10
C PRO A 246 -7.64 -8.46 16.60
N GLU A 247 -7.49 -8.58 17.92
CA GLU A 247 -6.81 -9.69 18.60
C GLU A 247 -7.80 -10.81 19.01
N VAL A 248 -8.55 -11.33 18.04
CA VAL A 248 -9.63 -12.32 18.29
C VAL A 248 -9.51 -13.59 17.45
N CYS A 249 -8.47 -13.73 16.63
CA CYS A 249 -8.30 -14.90 15.77
C CYS A 249 -7.86 -16.14 16.56
N CYS A 250 -7.05 -15.99 17.60
CA CYS A 250 -6.67 -17.14 18.44
C CYS A 250 -7.78 -17.54 19.42
N HIS A 251 -8.44 -16.55 20.02
CA HIS A 251 -9.42 -16.74 21.09
C HIS A 251 -10.70 -15.93 20.83
N PRO A 252 -11.52 -16.34 19.84
CA PRO A 252 -12.77 -15.65 19.57
C PRO A 252 -13.72 -15.76 20.77
N PRO A 253 -14.50 -14.70 21.07
CA PRO A 253 -15.51 -14.76 22.12
C PRO A 253 -16.53 -15.89 21.88
N PRO A 254 -17.05 -16.54 22.94
CA PRO A 254 -18.06 -17.59 22.80
C PRO A 254 -19.28 -17.12 22.00
N GLY A 255 -19.68 -17.89 20.99
CA GLY A 255 -20.84 -17.57 20.14
C GLY A 255 -20.58 -16.54 19.04
N VAL A 256 -19.36 -15.96 18.96
CA VAL A 256 -18.97 -15.05 17.89
C VAL A 256 -18.15 -15.81 16.84
N PRO A 257 -18.59 -15.86 15.57
CA PRO A 257 -17.78 -16.44 14.49
C PRO A 257 -16.45 -15.70 14.36
N LYS A 258 -15.37 -16.44 14.03
CA LYS A 258 -14.10 -15.81 13.66
C LYS A 258 -14.29 -14.91 12.45
N ASP A 259 -13.57 -13.79 12.42
CA ASP A 259 -13.52 -12.94 11.24
C ASP A 259 -13.04 -13.77 10.03
N PRO A 260 -13.66 -13.63 8.83
CA PRO A 260 -13.23 -14.33 7.61
C PRO A 260 -11.78 -14.05 7.20
N HIS A 261 -11.17 -12.98 7.72
CA HIS A 261 -9.80 -12.59 7.48
C HIS A 261 -8.80 -13.22 8.45
N CYS A 262 -9.25 -13.92 9.49
CA CYS A 262 -8.33 -14.59 10.41
C CYS A 262 -7.45 -15.61 9.69
N LEU A 263 -6.14 -15.53 9.93
CA LEU A 263 -5.15 -16.46 9.42
C LEU A 263 -4.07 -16.67 10.48
N GLU A 264 -4.52 -17.02 11.69
CA GLU A 264 -3.69 -17.15 12.88
C GLU A 264 -2.51 -18.12 12.70
N ILE A 265 -1.40 -17.85 13.39
CA ILE A 265 -0.21 -18.69 13.32
C ILE A 265 -0.21 -19.63 14.51
N THR A 266 -0.46 -20.92 14.27
CA THR A 266 -0.34 -21.95 15.31
C THR A 266 1.10 -22.02 15.82
N ILE A 267 1.26 -22.09 17.14
CA ILE A 267 2.56 -22.27 17.78
C ILE A 267 2.80 -23.76 18.02
N PRO A 268 3.92 -24.33 17.55
CA PRO A 268 4.26 -25.72 17.84
C PRO A 268 4.35 -26.00 19.34
N LYS A 269 3.88 -27.17 19.80
CA LYS A 269 3.93 -27.57 21.23
C LYS A 269 5.36 -27.66 21.78
N ASP A 270 6.34 -27.88 20.90
CA ASP A 270 7.77 -27.93 21.18
C ASP A 270 8.47 -26.56 21.05
N ASP A 271 7.72 -25.45 20.87
CA ASP A 271 8.30 -24.11 20.82
C ASP A 271 9.01 -23.77 22.14
N ARG A 272 10.29 -23.40 22.05
CA ARG A 272 11.14 -23.17 23.23
C ARG A 272 10.72 -21.96 24.07
N PHE A 273 10.10 -20.95 23.47
CA PHE A 273 9.75 -19.71 24.13
C PHE A 273 8.29 -19.73 24.58
N TYR A 274 7.36 -19.89 23.64
CA TYR A 274 5.93 -19.73 23.92
C TYR A 274 5.34 -20.85 24.77
N LYS A 275 5.97 -22.04 24.80
CA LYS A 275 5.61 -23.11 25.75
C LYS A 275 5.70 -22.65 27.21
N LEU A 276 6.64 -21.75 27.53
CA LEU A 276 6.82 -21.24 28.90
C LEU A 276 5.65 -20.36 29.35
N TYR A 277 4.88 -19.83 28.42
CA TYR A 277 3.75 -18.93 28.65
C TYR A 277 2.40 -19.58 28.36
N GLY A 278 2.37 -20.88 28.04
CA GLY A 278 1.14 -21.58 27.66
C GLY A 278 0.50 -21.08 26.37
N GLN A 279 1.21 -20.29 25.56
CA GLN A 279 0.67 -19.71 24.34
C GLN A 279 0.76 -20.72 23.18
N SER A 280 -0.35 -20.92 22.48
CA SER A 280 -0.49 -21.91 21.38
C SER A 280 -0.79 -21.30 20.02
N CYS A 281 -0.95 -19.97 19.96
CA CYS A 281 -1.39 -19.25 18.77
C CYS A 281 -0.89 -17.80 18.79
N LEU A 282 -0.56 -17.25 17.63
CA LEU A 282 -0.29 -15.83 17.41
C LEU A 282 -1.38 -15.23 16.54
N GLU A 283 -1.86 -14.06 16.95
CA GLU A 283 -2.83 -13.26 16.20
C GLU A 283 -2.26 -12.88 14.84
N PHE A 284 -3.07 -13.05 13.80
CA PHE A 284 -2.72 -12.63 12.46
C PHE A 284 -4.00 -12.50 11.64
N VAL A 285 -4.23 -11.30 11.12
CA VAL A 285 -5.30 -11.03 10.15
C VAL A 285 -4.71 -10.91 8.76
N ARG A 286 -5.51 -11.36 7.80
CA ARG A 286 -5.17 -11.26 6.40
C ARG A 286 -5.56 -9.90 5.85
N ALA A 287 -4.64 -9.26 5.13
CA ALA A 287 -4.90 -8.05 4.34
C ALA A 287 -6.18 -8.15 3.50
N PHE A 288 -6.96 -7.07 3.44
CA PHE A 288 -8.21 -6.98 2.68
C PHE A 288 -8.02 -7.28 1.18
N SER A 289 -9.10 -7.68 0.52
CA SER A 289 -9.15 -7.72 -0.94
C SER A 289 -9.57 -6.34 -1.45
N GLY A 290 -8.72 -5.71 -2.25
CA GLY A 290 -8.99 -4.40 -2.85
C GLY A 290 -9.64 -4.52 -4.23
N VAL A 291 -9.88 -3.35 -4.80
CA VAL A 291 -10.43 -3.19 -6.14
C VAL A 291 -9.30 -2.81 -7.09
N ARG A 292 -9.21 -3.52 -8.23
CA ARG A 292 -8.25 -3.19 -9.28
C ARG A 292 -8.76 -1.99 -10.08
N GLN A 293 -7.86 -1.34 -10.81
CA GLN A 293 -8.25 -0.33 -11.78
C GLN A 293 -9.27 -0.90 -12.79
N ASP A 294 -10.30 -0.11 -13.08
CA ASP A 294 -11.49 -0.45 -13.86
C ASP A 294 -12.30 -1.63 -13.28
N CYS A 295 -12.17 -1.89 -11.97
CA CYS A 295 -12.80 -3.02 -11.27
C CYS A 295 -12.58 -4.38 -11.93
N LYS A 296 -11.43 -4.56 -12.57
CA LYS A 296 -11.07 -5.78 -13.30
C LYS A 296 -11.13 -7.01 -12.40
N LEU A 297 -11.66 -8.10 -12.97
CA LEU A 297 -11.75 -9.40 -12.31
C LEU A 297 -10.35 -10.03 -12.16
N GLY A 298 -10.23 -10.98 -11.24
CA GLY A 298 -9.05 -11.83 -11.09
C GLY A 298 -8.75 -12.23 -9.65
N PRO A 299 -7.51 -12.69 -9.38
CA PRO A 299 -7.08 -13.07 -8.04
C PRO A 299 -7.13 -11.91 -7.03
N ARG A 300 -7.23 -12.24 -5.73
CA ARG A 300 -7.18 -11.31 -4.60
C ARG A 300 -6.04 -10.32 -4.78
N ALA A 301 -6.32 -9.05 -4.58
CA ALA A 301 -5.33 -7.99 -4.73
C ALA A 301 -5.40 -7.07 -3.51
N PRO A 302 -4.51 -7.23 -2.52
CA PRO A 302 -4.38 -6.25 -1.45
C PRO A 302 -4.09 -4.86 -2.01
N PHE A 303 -4.45 -3.84 -1.25
CA PHE A 303 -4.32 -2.45 -1.68
C PHE A 303 -3.57 -1.62 -0.67
N ASN A 304 -2.95 -0.57 -1.19
CA ASN A 304 -2.16 0.39 -0.42
C ASN A 304 -3.08 1.49 0.12
N ILE A 305 -2.94 1.87 1.39
CA ILE A 305 -3.66 3.01 1.97
C ILE A 305 -2.80 4.27 2.08
N LEU A 306 -1.57 4.22 1.57
CA LEU A 306 -0.72 5.39 1.32
C LEU A 306 -0.60 5.65 -0.18
N ALA A 307 -0.19 6.86 -0.55
CA ALA A 307 0.26 7.12 -1.91
C ALA A 307 1.59 6.38 -2.15
N GLY A 308 1.73 5.67 -3.26
CA GLY A 308 2.93 4.89 -3.61
C GLY A 308 4.11 5.73 -4.14
N VAL A 309 3.93 7.05 -4.26
CA VAL A 309 4.99 7.98 -4.65
C VAL A 309 5.79 8.42 -3.43
N ILE A 310 7.09 8.70 -3.60
CA ILE A 310 7.90 9.30 -2.54
C ILE A 310 7.54 10.79 -2.43
N ASP A 311 6.63 11.12 -1.52
CA ASP A 311 6.14 12.49 -1.29
C ASP A 311 5.96 12.86 0.19
N VAL A 312 6.62 12.10 1.07
CA VAL A 312 6.74 12.38 2.51
C VAL A 312 5.36 12.36 3.21
N ASN A 313 4.52 11.38 2.85
CA ASN A 313 3.27 11.02 3.53
C ASN A 313 3.47 10.84 5.03
N THR A 314 4.65 10.39 5.47
CA THR A 314 5.03 10.33 6.89
C THR A 314 4.90 11.67 7.62
N VAL A 315 5.00 12.79 6.92
CA VAL A 315 4.84 14.15 7.46
C VAL A 315 3.49 14.73 7.10
N TYR A 316 3.06 14.55 5.85
CA TYR A 316 1.94 15.30 5.27
C TYR A 316 0.63 14.55 5.20
N GLY A 317 0.64 13.23 5.39
CA GLY A 317 -0.52 12.35 5.23
C GLY A 317 -0.99 12.19 3.80
N SER A 318 -1.74 11.09 3.58
CA SER A 318 -2.23 10.71 2.25
C SER A 318 -3.68 11.16 1.95
N THR A 319 -4.28 11.98 2.81
CA THR A 319 -5.58 12.61 2.58
C THR A 319 -5.55 14.09 2.93
N ASP A 320 -6.33 14.90 2.22
CA ASP A 320 -6.41 16.35 2.50
C ASP A 320 -6.97 16.61 3.91
N LYS A 321 -7.89 15.76 4.40
CA LYS A 321 -8.45 15.86 5.76
C LYS A 321 -7.35 15.71 6.80
N HIS A 322 -6.50 14.70 6.69
CA HIS A 322 -5.39 14.45 7.62
C HIS A 322 -4.29 15.50 7.48
N ALA A 323 -3.93 15.87 6.25
CA ALA A 323 -2.95 16.93 6.00
C ALA A 323 -3.34 18.26 6.67
N ARG A 324 -4.63 18.64 6.58
CA ARG A 324 -5.18 19.82 7.24
C ARG A 324 -5.16 19.72 8.76
N SER A 325 -5.44 18.56 9.34
CA SER A 325 -5.43 18.40 10.81
C SER A 325 -4.03 18.61 11.39
N LEU A 326 -2.98 18.34 10.62
CA LEU A 326 -1.58 18.50 11.04
C LEU A 326 -1.04 19.92 10.89
N ARG A 327 -1.76 20.83 10.22
CA ARG A 327 -1.30 22.21 9.95
C ARG A 327 -1.68 23.20 11.03
N SER A 328 -0.81 24.18 11.29
CA SER A 328 -1.08 25.28 12.22
C SER A 328 -1.96 26.36 11.58
N PHE A 329 -2.02 26.38 10.24
CA PHE A 329 -2.61 27.44 9.41
C PHE A 329 -2.06 28.84 9.71
N ARG A 330 -0.82 28.90 10.19
CA ARG A 330 -0.07 30.13 10.40
C ARG A 330 1.36 29.96 9.90
N GLY A 331 1.79 30.86 9.00
CA GLY A 331 3.15 30.88 8.47
C GLY A 331 3.51 29.68 7.60
N GLY A 332 2.52 28.93 7.11
CA GLY A 332 2.70 27.67 6.40
C GLY A 332 3.16 26.52 7.30
N GLU A 333 3.13 26.66 8.63
CA GLU A 333 3.75 25.70 9.54
C GLU A 333 2.87 24.47 9.84
N MET A 334 3.53 23.36 10.21
CA MET A 334 2.93 22.21 10.86
C MET A 334 2.68 22.49 12.35
N ARG A 335 1.64 21.88 12.92
CA ARG A 335 1.37 21.90 14.36
C ARG A 335 2.49 21.21 15.11
N MET A 336 2.95 21.85 16.18
CA MET A 336 3.98 21.33 17.08
C MET A 336 3.54 21.52 18.53
N ASN A 337 4.03 20.66 19.42
CA ASN A 337 3.79 20.74 20.85
C ASN A 337 4.98 21.39 21.58
N ASN A 338 4.73 22.57 22.15
CA ASN A 338 5.73 23.35 22.90
C ASN A 338 5.73 23.09 24.42
N ALA A 339 5.20 21.95 24.88
CA ALA A 339 5.06 21.62 26.31
C ALA A 339 6.35 21.80 27.14
N PHE A 340 7.53 21.66 26.54
CA PHE A 340 8.81 21.77 27.21
C PHE A 340 9.61 23.03 26.85
N ALA A 341 8.97 24.03 26.24
CA ALA A 341 9.64 25.26 25.82
C ALA A 341 10.22 26.06 27.00
N SER A 342 9.57 26.03 28.18
CA SER A 342 10.07 26.67 29.40
C SER A 342 11.38 26.06 29.91
N LEU A 343 11.69 24.82 29.52
CA LEU A 343 12.94 24.13 29.82
C LEU A 343 14.00 24.37 28.72
N GLY A 344 13.73 25.24 27.74
CA GLY A 344 14.59 25.47 26.59
C GLY A 344 14.64 24.30 25.59
N LEU A 345 13.73 23.33 25.70
CA LEU A 345 13.67 22.19 24.79
C LEU A 345 12.88 22.52 23.52
N ARG A 346 13.27 21.91 22.40
CA ARG A 346 12.60 22.07 21.12
C ARG A 346 11.23 21.38 21.10
N ALA A 347 10.32 21.95 20.31
CA ALA A 347 8.96 21.45 20.14
C ALA A 347 8.90 19.98 19.71
N LEU A 348 7.97 19.20 20.27
CA LEU A 348 7.69 17.82 19.88
C LEU A 348 6.56 17.77 18.84
N LEU A 349 6.29 16.58 18.31
CA LEU A 349 5.10 16.34 17.49
C LEU A 349 3.81 16.66 18.28
N PRO A 350 2.71 16.98 17.57
CA PRO A 350 1.41 17.20 18.20
C PRO A 350 0.90 15.93 18.90
N GLN A 351 -0.01 16.12 19.84
CA GLN A 351 -0.69 15.00 20.51
C GLN A 351 -1.78 14.44 19.60
N LYS A 352 -1.90 13.12 19.55
CA LYS A 352 -3.01 12.45 18.87
C LYS A 352 -4.28 12.57 19.71
N LEU A 353 -5.28 13.25 19.15
CA LEU A 353 -6.56 13.53 19.81
C LEU A 353 -7.68 12.62 19.31
N ASP A 354 -7.66 12.27 18.03
CA ASP A 354 -8.59 11.31 17.44
C ASP A 354 -8.04 9.90 17.64
N VAL A 355 -8.82 9.04 18.28
CA VAL A 355 -8.44 7.70 18.75
C VAL A 355 -7.01 7.67 19.34
N PRO A 356 -6.79 8.23 20.55
CA PRO A 356 -5.45 8.48 21.09
C PRO A 356 -4.53 7.25 21.25
N ASP A 357 -5.11 6.05 21.24
CA ASP A 357 -4.42 4.76 21.39
C ASP A 357 -4.30 3.98 20.05
N GLU A 358 -4.66 4.57 18.90
CA GLU A 358 -4.43 3.95 17.59
C GLU A 358 -2.93 3.99 17.26
N GLY A 359 -2.33 2.81 17.07
CA GLY A 359 -0.91 2.66 16.74
C GLY A 359 0.05 2.81 17.93
N CYS A 360 -0.45 2.84 19.16
CA CYS A 360 0.35 2.96 20.37
C CYS A 360 -0.38 2.43 21.61
N THR A 361 0.33 2.27 22.73
CA THR A 361 -0.29 1.91 24.01
C THR A 361 0.14 2.86 25.10
N ARG A 362 -0.79 3.67 25.62
CA ARG A 362 -0.53 4.54 26.77
C ARG A 362 -0.62 3.74 28.06
N THR A 363 0.38 3.86 28.94
CA THR A 363 0.34 3.22 30.27
C THR A 363 -0.34 4.09 31.32
N SER A 364 -0.61 5.36 30.99
CA SER A 364 -1.21 6.36 31.88
C SER A 364 -2.00 7.40 31.08
N PRO A 365 -3.12 7.93 31.62
CA PRO A 365 -3.85 9.05 31.01
C PRO A 365 -3.03 10.33 30.84
N HIS A 366 -1.91 10.47 31.57
CA HIS A 366 -1.00 11.61 31.46
C HIS A 366 0.02 11.47 30.33
N GLN A 367 0.09 10.31 29.68
CA GLN A 367 0.86 10.10 28.46
C GLN A 367 -0.03 10.35 27.24
N TYR A 368 0.60 10.65 26.13
CA TYR A 368 -0.07 10.82 24.84
C TYR A 368 0.79 10.19 23.75
N CYS A 369 0.13 9.75 22.70
CA CYS A 369 0.79 9.33 21.48
C CYS A 369 0.94 10.52 20.55
N PHE A 370 1.97 10.48 19.71
CA PHE A 370 2.22 11.53 18.74
C PHE A 370 1.32 11.36 17.53
N ASP A 371 0.94 12.49 16.95
CA ASP A 371 0.24 12.57 15.68
C ASP A 371 1.22 13.05 14.59
N ALA A 372 1.14 12.45 13.41
CA ALA A 372 1.97 12.74 12.25
C ALA A 372 1.22 12.34 10.98
N GLY A 373 1.87 12.41 9.81
CA GLY A 373 1.25 12.05 8.54
C GLY A 373 0.90 10.56 8.39
N GLU A 374 1.44 9.70 9.25
CA GLU A 374 1.24 8.25 9.18
C GLU A 374 1.02 7.63 10.58
N ILE A 375 0.17 6.61 10.65
CA ILE A 375 -0.37 6.06 11.91
C ILE A 375 0.65 5.30 12.76
N ARG A 376 1.70 4.74 12.16
CA ARG A 376 2.76 3.97 12.84
C ARG A 376 3.88 4.86 13.39
N VAL A 377 3.73 6.18 13.42
CA VAL A 377 4.73 7.13 14.00
C VAL A 377 5.19 6.77 15.42
N ASN A 378 4.35 6.07 16.20
CA ASN A 378 4.62 5.67 17.58
C ASN A 378 5.15 4.23 17.73
N GLU A 379 5.40 3.50 16.64
CA GLU A 379 5.80 2.09 16.70
C GLU A 379 7.09 1.89 17.53
N GLN A 380 8.05 2.81 17.37
CA GLN A 380 9.29 2.83 18.14
C GLN A 380 9.91 4.24 18.16
N LEU A 381 10.73 4.50 19.18
CA LEU A 381 11.24 5.84 19.51
C LEU A 381 12.12 6.51 18.44
N ILE A 382 12.99 5.76 17.74
CA ILE A 382 13.83 6.32 16.67
C ILE A 382 12.99 6.73 15.46
N LEU A 383 11.90 6.02 15.13
CA LEU A 383 10.96 6.43 14.09
C LEU A 383 10.24 7.72 14.50
N THR A 384 9.69 7.79 15.70
CA THR A 384 9.06 9.03 16.23
C THR A 384 10.03 10.22 16.17
N THR A 385 11.31 9.98 16.44
CA THR A 385 12.37 10.99 16.34
C THR A 385 12.54 11.45 14.89
N MET A 386 12.53 10.54 13.90
CA MET A 386 12.57 10.89 12.47
C MET A 386 11.39 11.78 12.08
N HIS A 387 10.15 11.41 12.43
CA HIS A 387 8.98 12.25 12.16
C HIS A 387 9.11 13.64 12.81
N THR A 388 9.59 13.70 14.06
CA THR A 388 9.81 14.97 14.78
C THR A 388 10.84 15.86 14.06
N LEU A 389 11.93 15.28 13.55
CA LEU A 389 12.95 16.02 12.81
C LEU A 389 12.37 16.64 11.54
N TRP A 390 11.59 15.88 10.77
CA TRP A 390 11.02 16.37 9.51
C TRP A 390 9.92 17.41 9.69
N PHE A 391 9.11 17.31 10.76
CA PHE A 391 8.18 18.40 11.12
C PHE A 391 8.93 19.69 11.50
N ARG A 392 10.03 19.58 12.25
CA ARG A 392 10.86 20.74 12.59
C ARG A 392 11.52 21.33 11.35
N GLU A 393 11.97 20.49 10.43
CA GLU A 393 12.61 20.93 9.20
C GLU A 393 11.61 21.65 8.28
N HIS A 394 10.38 21.14 8.18
CA HIS A 394 9.29 21.86 7.52
C HIS A 394 9.13 23.28 8.06
N ASN A 395 8.97 23.44 9.37
CA ASN A 395 8.74 24.76 9.97
C ASN A 395 9.96 25.67 9.81
N ARG A 396 11.17 25.10 9.85
CA ARG A 396 12.41 25.84 9.56
C ARG A 396 12.40 26.38 8.12
N VAL A 397 12.05 25.56 7.14
CA VAL A 397 11.97 25.95 5.73
C VAL A 397 10.86 26.98 5.51
N ALA A 398 9.65 26.74 6.02
CA ALA A 398 8.51 27.65 5.91
C ALA A 398 8.84 29.03 6.50
N GLY A 399 9.43 29.11 7.69
CA GLY A 399 9.84 30.37 8.30
C GLY A 399 10.92 31.11 7.51
N ARG A 400 11.85 30.39 6.85
CA ARG A 400 12.85 31.01 5.96
C ARG A 400 12.21 31.53 4.67
N LEU A 401 11.27 30.79 4.09
CA LEU A 401 10.51 31.22 2.91
C LEU A 401 9.65 32.45 3.21
N ALA A 402 9.02 32.52 4.38
CA ALA A 402 8.22 33.67 4.82
C ALA A 402 9.06 34.95 4.92
N ASN A 403 10.28 34.84 5.46
CA ASN A 403 11.22 35.97 5.55
C ASN A 403 11.70 36.45 4.17
N LEU A 404 11.94 35.52 3.24
CA LEU A 404 12.38 35.84 1.87
C LEU A 404 11.24 36.36 1.00
N ASN A 405 10.02 35.87 1.23
CA ASN A 405 8.83 36.19 0.46
C ASN A 405 7.70 36.69 1.39
N PRO A 406 7.78 37.92 1.92
CA PRO A 406 6.77 38.44 2.85
C PRO A 406 5.35 38.57 2.27
N HIS A 407 5.22 38.43 0.95
CA HIS A 407 3.95 38.50 0.21
C HIS A 407 3.26 37.14 0.03
N TRP A 408 3.91 36.04 0.41
CA TRP A 408 3.31 34.70 0.32
C TRP A 408 2.31 34.47 1.46
N ASP A 409 1.18 33.85 1.13
CA ASP A 409 0.18 33.42 2.10
C ASP A 409 0.55 32.08 2.75
N ASP A 410 -0.25 31.67 3.75
CA ASP A 410 -0.04 30.41 4.49
C ASP A 410 0.02 29.19 3.57
N GLU A 411 -0.87 29.12 2.57
CA GLU A 411 -0.95 27.99 1.65
C GLU A 411 0.28 27.90 0.76
N THR A 412 0.71 29.03 0.18
CA THR A 412 1.92 29.07 -0.65
C THR A 412 3.14 28.66 0.16
N LEU A 413 3.28 29.14 1.40
CA LEU A 413 4.38 28.78 2.28
C LEU A 413 4.37 27.27 2.60
N TYR A 414 3.21 26.72 2.97
CA TYR A 414 3.06 25.29 3.26
C TYR A 414 3.44 24.42 2.05
N GLN A 415 2.92 24.73 0.86
CA GLN A 415 3.14 23.92 -0.33
C GLN A 415 4.57 24.02 -0.87
N GLU A 416 5.20 25.20 -0.83
CA GLU A 416 6.59 25.34 -1.24
C GLU A 416 7.54 24.72 -0.22
N ALA A 417 7.27 24.82 1.09
CA ALA A 417 8.01 24.09 2.11
C ALA A 417 7.87 22.57 1.89
N ARG A 418 6.65 22.05 1.71
CA ARG A 418 6.38 20.65 1.37
C ARG A 418 7.16 20.19 0.14
N ARG A 419 7.16 20.99 -0.93
CA ARG A 419 7.90 20.67 -2.16
C ARG A 419 9.41 20.55 -1.94
N ILE A 420 9.99 21.42 -1.11
CA ILE A 420 11.42 21.37 -0.77
C ILE A 420 11.73 20.13 0.08
N ILE A 421 10.95 19.86 1.13
CA ILE A 421 11.14 18.66 1.98
C ILE A 421 11.05 17.37 1.17
N ILE A 422 10.10 17.28 0.22
CA ILE A 422 10.00 16.14 -0.70
C ILE A 422 11.30 15.97 -1.50
N ALA A 423 11.87 17.07 -2.01
CA ALA A 423 13.12 17.02 -2.75
C ALA A 423 14.31 16.60 -1.87
N GLU A 424 14.38 17.08 -0.62
CA GLU A 424 15.41 16.69 0.34
C GLU A 424 15.35 15.19 0.65
N VAL A 425 14.17 14.67 0.97
CA VAL A 425 13.97 13.24 1.28
C VAL A 425 14.28 12.36 0.06
N GLN A 426 13.82 12.75 -1.14
CA GLN A 426 14.18 12.05 -2.38
C GLN A 426 15.69 12.07 -2.60
N HIS A 427 16.34 13.22 -2.42
CA HIS A 427 17.78 13.33 -2.62
C HIS A 427 18.56 12.44 -1.65
N ILE A 428 18.28 12.50 -0.34
CA ILE A 428 18.93 11.64 0.66
C ILE A 428 18.71 10.17 0.31
N THR A 429 17.49 9.80 -0.07
CA THR A 429 17.15 8.41 -0.42
C THR A 429 17.98 7.89 -1.59
N PHE A 430 18.02 8.62 -2.71
CA PHE A 430 18.70 8.16 -3.92
C PHE A 430 20.22 8.40 -3.93
N ASN A 431 20.69 9.47 -3.27
CA ASN A 431 22.10 9.84 -3.26
C ASN A 431 22.91 9.15 -2.15
N GLU A 432 22.29 8.90 -0.99
CA GLU A 432 23.00 8.45 0.21
C GLU A 432 22.53 7.07 0.66
N PHE A 433 21.23 6.87 0.85
CA PHE A 433 20.71 5.63 1.42
C PHE A 433 20.78 4.44 0.46
N LEU A 434 20.20 4.56 -0.75
CA LEU A 434 20.15 3.46 -1.70
C LEU A 434 21.53 2.96 -2.16
N PRO A 435 22.55 3.82 -2.38
CA PRO A 435 23.89 3.34 -2.70
C PRO A 435 24.54 2.52 -1.58
N LEU A 436 24.23 2.82 -0.31
CA LEU A 436 24.70 2.03 0.83
C LEU A 436 24.01 0.66 0.90
N LEU A 437 22.74 0.58 0.51
CA LEU A 437 21.95 -0.65 0.54
C LEU A 437 22.19 -1.56 -0.67
N LEU A 438 22.23 -0.98 -1.88
CA LEU A 438 22.26 -1.72 -3.15
C LEU A 438 23.67 -1.83 -3.75
N GLY A 439 24.60 -0.97 -3.33
CA GLY A 439 25.89 -0.79 -3.98
C GLY A 439 25.83 0.19 -5.16
N LYS A 440 26.94 0.87 -5.42
CA LYS A 440 27.03 1.91 -6.46
C LYS A 440 26.90 1.33 -7.87
N GLU A 441 27.34 0.09 -8.07
CA GLU A 441 27.29 -0.62 -9.33
C GLU A 441 25.83 -0.86 -9.75
N VAL A 442 24.99 -1.34 -8.83
CA VAL A 442 23.55 -1.52 -9.07
C VAL A 442 22.89 -0.16 -9.32
N MET A 443 23.20 0.84 -8.51
CA MET A 443 22.65 2.20 -8.71
C MET A 443 22.97 2.75 -10.10
N ALA A 444 24.19 2.55 -10.59
CA ALA A 444 24.61 2.97 -11.94
C ALA A 444 23.94 2.14 -13.04
N GLU A 445 23.89 0.80 -12.90
CA GLU A 445 23.25 -0.10 -13.87
C GLU A 445 21.79 0.28 -14.11
N TYR A 446 21.07 0.62 -13.05
CA TYR A 446 19.66 0.99 -13.13
C TYR A 446 19.41 2.49 -13.38
N GLY A 447 20.46 3.33 -13.35
CA GLY A 447 20.35 4.77 -13.56
C GLY A 447 19.59 5.47 -12.43
N LEU A 448 19.86 5.05 -11.19
CA LEU A 448 19.21 5.55 -9.97
C LEU A 448 20.02 6.65 -9.26
N LEU A 449 21.25 6.92 -9.72
CA LEU A 449 22.06 8.00 -9.17
C LEU A 449 21.54 9.36 -9.67
N PRO A 450 21.42 10.36 -8.79
CA PRO A 450 21.10 11.72 -9.21
C PRO A 450 22.12 12.25 -10.21
N GLU A 451 21.64 12.88 -11.28
CA GLU A 451 22.51 13.55 -12.26
C GLU A 451 23.09 14.83 -11.64
N LYS A 452 24.41 15.02 -11.76
CA LYS A 452 25.13 16.13 -11.11
C LYS A 452 24.99 17.48 -11.82
N GLU A 453 24.62 17.49 -13.11
CA GLU A 453 24.73 18.67 -13.98
C GLU A 453 23.47 18.96 -14.82
N VAL A 454 22.49 18.06 -14.80
CA VAL A 454 21.28 18.18 -15.63
C VAL A 454 20.06 18.11 -14.72
N ILE A 455 19.21 19.13 -14.78
CA ILE A 455 17.83 19.01 -14.30
C ILE A 455 17.19 17.95 -15.20
N THR A 456 17.04 16.73 -14.70
CA THR A 456 16.43 15.64 -15.46
C THR A 456 15.04 16.07 -15.91
N THR A 457 14.87 16.31 -17.20
CA THR A 457 13.55 16.56 -17.83
C THR A 457 12.84 15.25 -18.17
N ALA A 458 13.51 14.10 -17.97
CA ALA A 458 13.04 12.78 -18.37
C ALA A 458 12.08 12.17 -17.32
N MET A 459 10.89 12.74 -17.16
CA MET A 459 9.77 11.99 -16.61
C MET A 459 9.26 11.04 -17.71
N THR A 460 9.44 9.72 -17.56
CA THR A 460 8.88 8.73 -18.50
C THR A 460 7.47 8.33 -18.08
N PRO A 461 6.39 8.82 -18.71
CA PRO A 461 5.01 8.61 -18.24
C PRO A 461 4.50 7.17 -18.44
N ARG A 462 5.33 6.28 -19.00
CA ARG A 462 5.01 4.87 -19.24
C ARG A 462 5.52 3.93 -18.15
N ARG A 463 6.25 4.44 -17.14
CA ARG A 463 6.72 3.63 -16.01
C ARG A 463 5.69 3.65 -14.88
N THR A 464 5.39 2.50 -14.31
CA THR A 464 4.55 2.38 -13.13
C THR A 464 5.32 2.86 -11.90
N PRO A 465 4.84 3.89 -11.18
CA PRO A 465 5.40 4.31 -9.90
C PRO A 465 4.97 3.30 -8.83
N ALA A 466 5.92 2.46 -8.42
CA ALA A 466 5.83 1.44 -7.36
C ALA A 466 4.84 0.28 -7.59
#